data_AF-A0A3S0AW19-F1
#
_entry.id   AF-A0A3S0AW19-F1
#
_cell.length_a   1.000
_cell.length_b   1.000
_cell.length_c   1.000
_cell.angle_alpha   90.00
_cell.angle_beta   90.00
_cell.angle_gamma   90.00
#
_symmetry.space_group_name_H-M   'P 1'
#
loop_
_entity.id
_entity.type
_entity.pdbx_description
1 polymer ?
#
loop_
_entity_poly.entity_id
_entity_poly.type
_entity_poly.pdbx_seq_one_letter_code
_entity_poly.pdbx_strand_id
1 'polypeptide(L)'
;MYYQLRLKETEYANFYINKNKLYYTEIWKKNNSYHRRKGKPACTCTNGNQDWIVWGKLHRAYDKPARIDAIGKFWFKKGKFHREKDNPAVVMHNGTKEWYKDGLKHRENDLPAVINDFINYKEWHFKGFLHRDNHKPAIVSKTQEQFWFKGQRYLKVENQTFHTVQDRSIIKECDLEFLELHSINNEPSIVYENGTKEWHCLGDLHRDGNPAVVYSNGDCEYWRVGLRHRDDGPAIIYGDKQYYFKWGKING
;
A
#
# COMPACT_ATOMS: atom_id res chain seq x y z
N MET A 1 -38.97 14.13 -13.65
CA MET A 1 -38.89 15.54 -13.24
C MET A 1 -37.64 15.78 -12.41
N TYR A 2 -36.92 16.88 -12.63
CA TYR A 2 -35.88 17.36 -11.72
C TYR A 2 -36.57 18.32 -10.75
N TYR A 3 -36.50 18.08 -9.45
CA TYR A 3 -36.96 19.07 -8.47
C TYR A 3 -35.73 19.71 -7.83
N GLN A 4 -35.65 21.04 -7.90
CA GLN A 4 -34.69 21.82 -7.16
C GLN A 4 -35.21 21.94 -5.73
N LEU A 5 -34.63 21.18 -4.80
CA LEU A 5 -34.82 21.46 -3.38
C LEU A 5 -33.85 22.60 -3.03
N ARG A 6 -34.33 23.84 -3.15
CA ARG A 6 -33.73 24.95 -2.42
C ARG A 6 -34.18 24.74 -0.97
N LEU A 7 -33.38 24.02 -0.18
CA LEU A 7 -33.72 23.80 1.21
C LEU A 7 -33.79 25.16 1.90
N LYS A 8 -35.00 25.56 2.30
CA LYS A 8 -35.20 26.63 3.29
C LYS A 8 -34.79 26.04 4.63
N GLU A 9 -33.61 26.42 5.12
CA GLU A 9 -33.12 26.39 6.50
C GLU A 9 -33.30 25.16 7.42
N THR A 10 -33.92 24.03 7.07
CA THR A 10 -34.19 22.98 8.09
C THR A 10 -34.03 21.51 7.68
N GLU A 11 -33.17 21.17 6.70
CA GLU A 11 -32.72 19.77 6.53
C GLU A 11 -31.20 19.65 6.51
N TYR A 12 -30.65 19.51 7.72
CA TYR A 12 -29.23 19.32 8.02
C TYR A 12 -28.76 17.91 7.62
N ALA A 13 -28.18 17.75 6.43
CA ALA A 13 -27.32 16.60 6.16
C ALA A 13 -25.95 16.86 6.81
N ASN A 14 -25.78 16.40 8.06
CA ASN A 14 -24.54 16.58 8.82
C ASN A 14 -23.39 15.83 8.13
N PHE A 15 -22.35 16.54 7.72
CA PHE A 15 -21.05 15.96 7.41
C PHE A 15 -19.99 16.68 8.25
N TYR A 16 -19.29 15.92 9.11
CA TYR A 16 -18.21 16.46 9.93
C TYR A 16 -16.92 16.46 9.12
N ILE A 17 -16.38 17.65 8.84
CA ILE A 17 -14.98 17.82 8.49
C ILE A 17 -14.41 18.82 9.50
N ASN A 18 -13.50 18.35 10.36
CA ASN A 18 -12.74 19.18 11.30
C ASN A 18 -13.56 20.04 12.27
N LYS A 19 -14.46 19.43 13.05
CA LYS A 19 -15.22 20.05 14.17
C LYS A 19 -16.11 21.28 13.84
N ASN A 20 -16.10 21.78 12.61
CA ASN A 20 -17.00 22.84 12.14
C ASN A 20 -18.20 22.23 11.43
N LYS A 21 -19.43 22.58 11.85
CA LYS A 21 -20.66 22.18 11.15
C LYS A 21 -20.71 22.91 9.80
N LEU A 22 -20.40 22.19 8.72
CA LEU A 22 -20.61 22.68 7.36
C LEU A 22 -22.00 22.28 6.88
N TYR A 23 -22.70 23.20 6.25
CA TYR A 23 -24.06 22.99 5.74
C TYR A 23 -24.06 23.09 4.22
N TYR A 24 -24.87 22.25 3.56
CA TYR A 24 -25.13 22.41 2.14
C TYR A 24 -26.09 23.58 1.91
N THR A 25 -25.67 24.55 1.10
CA THR A 25 -26.48 25.69 0.67
C THR A 25 -27.29 25.37 -0.58
N GLU A 26 -26.84 24.43 -1.41
CA GLU A 26 -27.57 23.95 -2.57
C GLU A 26 -27.47 22.42 -2.69
N ILE A 27 -28.61 21.77 -2.94
CA ILE A 27 -28.70 20.31 -3.13
C ILE A 27 -29.59 19.98 -4.33
N TRP A 28 -29.15 19.01 -5.14
CA TRP A 28 -29.91 18.46 -6.27
C TRP A 28 -30.08 16.96 -6.12
N LYS A 29 -31.34 16.49 -6.18
CA LYS A 29 -31.71 15.08 -6.06
C LYS A 29 -32.53 14.61 -7.27
N LYS A 30 -32.43 13.33 -7.58
CA LYS A 30 -33.30 12.58 -8.51
C LYS A 30 -33.66 11.26 -7.86
N ASN A 31 -34.94 10.94 -7.74
CA ASN A 31 -35.44 9.71 -7.09
C ASN A 31 -34.83 9.54 -5.68
N ASN A 32 -34.89 10.58 -4.85
CA ASN A 32 -34.29 10.66 -3.50
C ASN A 32 -32.76 10.46 -3.41
N SER A 33 -32.07 10.35 -4.55
CA SER A 33 -30.61 10.21 -4.61
C SER A 33 -29.96 11.52 -5.09
N TYR A 34 -28.85 11.93 -4.48
CA TYR A 34 -28.08 13.10 -4.94
C TYR A 34 -27.65 12.93 -6.40
N HIS A 35 -28.04 13.87 -7.25
CA HIS A 35 -27.82 13.79 -8.69
C HIS A 35 -28.05 15.14 -9.36
N ARG A 36 -27.11 15.60 -10.18
CA ARG A 36 -27.31 16.77 -11.07
C ARG A 36 -26.70 16.51 -12.45
N ARG A 37 -27.50 16.72 -13.51
CA ARG A 37 -27.01 16.73 -14.91
C ARG A 37 -26.58 18.15 -15.31
N LYS A 38 -25.92 18.27 -16.47
CA LYS A 38 -25.41 19.54 -17.05
C LYS A 38 -24.17 20.14 -16.36
N GLY A 39 -23.33 19.30 -15.76
CA GLY A 39 -21.97 19.69 -15.33
C GLY A 39 -21.86 20.58 -14.09
N LYS A 40 -22.97 20.96 -13.47
CA LYS A 40 -23.04 21.70 -12.19
C LYS A 40 -22.96 20.75 -10.98
N PRO A 41 -22.46 21.20 -9.82
CA PRO A 41 -22.34 20.37 -8.63
C PRO A 41 -23.72 19.96 -8.10
N ALA A 42 -23.82 18.73 -7.60
CA ALA A 42 -25.03 18.23 -6.97
C ALA A 42 -25.21 18.82 -5.57
N CYS A 43 -24.10 19.08 -4.88
CA CYS A 43 -24.10 19.74 -3.57
C CYS A 43 -23.09 20.89 -3.53
N THR A 44 -23.41 21.97 -2.84
CA THR A 44 -22.49 23.08 -2.56
C THR A 44 -22.62 23.48 -1.09
N CYS A 45 -21.50 23.66 -0.39
CA CYS A 45 -21.47 24.00 1.03
C CYS A 45 -21.35 25.52 1.27
N THR A 46 -21.62 25.96 2.50
CA THR A 46 -21.48 27.36 2.95
C THR A 46 -20.08 27.95 2.74
N ASN A 47 -19.04 27.12 2.82
CA ASN A 47 -17.65 27.51 2.58
C ASN A 47 -17.23 27.44 1.11
N GLY A 48 -18.17 27.18 0.19
CA GLY A 48 -17.89 27.09 -1.24
C GLY A 48 -17.41 25.71 -1.72
N ASN A 49 -17.31 24.70 -0.85
CA ASN A 49 -16.99 23.34 -1.28
C ASN A 49 -18.06 22.80 -2.24
N GLN A 50 -17.64 22.09 -3.28
CA GLN A 50 -18.51 21.60 -4.35
C GLN A 50 -18.34 20.10 -4.57
N ASP A 51 -19.47 19.37 -4.56
CA ASP A 51 -19.52 17.92 -4.80
C ASP A 51 -20.38 17.62 -6.03
N TRP A 52 -19.82 16.87 -6.97
CA TRP A 52 -20.53 16.30 -8.13
C TRP A 52 -20.86 14.85 -7.85
N ILE A 53 -22.17 14.59 -7.77
CA ILE A 53 -22.71 13.30 -7.39
C ILE A 53 -23.63 12.82 -8.52
N VAL A 54 -23.47 11.56 -8.91
CA VAL A 54 -24.28 10.88 -9.92
C VAL A 54 -24.81 9.60 -9.30
N TRP A 55 -26.13 9.52 -9.11
CA TRP A 55 -26.80 8.37 -8.49
C TRP A 55 -26.26 8.06 -7.09
N GLY A 56 -26.08 9.10 -6.28
CA GLY A 56 -25.64 8.99 -4.89
C GLY A 56 -24.15 8.71 -4.72
N LYS A 57 -23.37 8.61 -5.80
CA LYS A 57 -21.93 8.35 -5.76
C LYS A 57 -21.16 9.54 -6.33
N LEU A 58 -20.09 9.96 -5.64
CA LEU A 58 -19.18 10.99 -6.16
C LEU A 58 -18.64 10.55 -7.52
N HIS A 59 -18.88 11.38 -8.53
CA HIS A 59 -18.46 11.15 -9.90
C HIS A 59 -18.72 12.38 -10.78
N ARG A 60 -17.82 12.64 -11.74
CA ARG A 60 -17.98 13.72 -12.72
C ARG A 60 -17.37 13.34 -14.06
N ALA A 61 -18.08 13.66 -15.14
CA ALA A 61 -17.64 13.38 -16.51
C ALA A 61 -16.52 14.35 -16.98
N TYR A 62 -15.86 13.96 -18.08
CA TYR A 62 -14.85 14.76 -18.78
C TYR A 62 -13.58 15.04 -17.96
N ASP A 63 -13.12 14.06 -17.17
CA ASP A 63 -11.91 14.14 -16.33
C ASP A 63 -11.87 15.36 -15.38
N LYS A 64 -13.04 15.81 -14.93
CA LYS A 64 -13.17 16.90 -13.97
C LYS A 64 -13.24 16.35 -12.54
N PRO A 65 -12.72 17.08 -11.53
CA PRO A 65 -12.80 16.64 -10.15
C PRO A 65 -14.25 16.56 -9.70
N ALA A 66 -14.59 15.47 -9.01
CA ALA A 66 -15.90 15.24 -8.45
C ALA A 66 -16.07 15.87 -7.06
N ARG A 67 -14.97 16.30 -6.41
CA ARG A 67 -14.98 17.21 -5.26
C ARG A 67 -13.93 18.29 -5.42
N ILE A 68 -14.29 19.51 -5.06
CA ILE A 68 -13.38 20.65 -4.94
C ILE A 68 -13.66 21.31 -3.60
N ASP A 69 -12.63 21.49 -2.79
CA ASP A 69 -12.71 22.17 -1.51
C ASP A 69 -11.44 23.02 -1.26
N ALA A 70 -11.34 23.60 -0.07
CA ALA A 70 -10.20 24.42 0.33
C ALA A 70 -8.85 23.66 0.36
N ILE A 71 -8.85 22.33 0.48
CA ILE A 71 -7.61 21.54 0.56
C ILE A 71 -7.18 21.01 -0.81
N GLY A 72 -8.11 20.84 -1.77
CA GLY A 72 -7.74 20.48 -3.13
C GLY A 72 -8.87 20.02 -4.04
N LYS A 73 -8.47 19.20 -5.03
CA LYS A 73 -9.32 18.63 -6.07
C LYS A 73 -9.23 17.11 -6.00
N PHE A 74 -10.38 16.46 -6.14
CA PHE A 74 -10.51 15.03 -5.91
C PHE A 74 -11.35 14.37 -7.01
N TRP A 75 -10.87 13.25 -7.54
CA TRP A 75 -11.49 12.49 -8.62
C TRP A 75 -12.01 11.15 -8.10
N PHE A 76 -13.21 10.80 -8.54
CA PHE A 76 -13.91 9.61 -8.10
C PHE A 76 -14.55 8.89 -9.28
N LYS A 77 -14.52 7.55 -9.23
CA LYS A 77 -15.26 6.65 -10.11
C LYS A 77 -16.15 5.77 -9.25
N LYS A 78 -17.47 5.87 -9.46
CA LYS A 78 -18.47 5.12 -8.68
C LYS A 78 -18.28 5.28 -7.15
N GLY A 79 -17.94 6.49 -6.70
CA GLY A 79 -17.78 6.82 -5.27
C GLY A 79 -16.44 6.42 -4.64
N LYS A 80 -15.50 5.86 -5.41
CA LYS A 80 -14.16 5.50 -4.94
C LYS A 80 -13.10 6.41 -5.58
N PHE A 81 -12.04 6.76 -4.86
CA PHE A 81 -10.91 7.49 -5.45
C PHE A 81 -10.35 6.72 -6.64
N HIS A 82 -10.30 7.38 -7.79
CA HIS A 82 -9.82 6.80 -9.04
C HIS A 82 -9.75 7.86 -10.13
N ARG A 83 -8.75 7.76 -11.01
CA ARG A 83 -8.66 8.59 -12.21
C ARG A 83 -7.89 7.85 -13.31
N GLU A 84 -8.34 8.01 -14.55
CA GLU A 84 -7.80 7.31 -15.73
C GLU A 84 -6.53 8.00 -16.27
N LYS A 85 -5.81 7.31 -17.16
CA LYS A 85 -4.64 7.83 -17.90
C LYS A 85 -3.47 8.27 -17.00
N ASP A 86 -3.19 7.50 -15.94
CA ASP A 86 -2.11 7.76 -14.96
C ASP A 86 -2.16 9.17 -14.32
N ASN A 87 -3.35 9.74 -14.20
CA ASN A 87 -3.53 11.02 -13.52
C ASN A 87 -3.79 10.82 -12.02
N PRO A 88 -3.35 11.77 -11.17
CA PRO A 88 -3.61 11.69 -9.75
C PRO A 88 -5.10 11.86 -9.45
N ALA A 89 -5.63 11.01 -8.59
CA ALA A 89 -7.00 11.09 -8.09
C ALA A 89 -7.16 12.13 -6.97
N VAL A 90 -6.06 12.58 -6.37
CA VAL A 90 -6.02 13.68 -5.40
C VAL A 90 -4.96 14.68 -5.82
N VAL A 91 -5.31 15.97 -5.85
CA VAL A 91 -4.37 17.07 -6.07
C VAL A 91 -4.63 18.13 -5.00
N MET A 92 -3.72 18.25 -4.04
CA MET A 92 -3.82 19.19 -2.93
C MET A 92 -3.16 20.54 -3.25
N HIS A 93 -3.59 21.62 -2.60
CA HIS A 93 -2.99 22.95 -2.77
C HIS A 93 -1.54 23.02 -2.27
N ASN A 94 -1.16 22.18 -1.31
CA ASN A 94 0.23 22.07 -0.82
C ASN A 94 1.17 21.30 -1.78
N GLY A 95 0.71 20.97 -2.99
CA GLY A 95 1.47 20.25 -4.02
C GLY A 95 1.41 18.73 -3.96
N THR A 96 0.83 18.14 -2.91
CA THR A 96 0.69 16.68 -2.82
C THR A 96 -0.24 16.16 -3.91
N LYS A 97 0.22 15.13 -4.63
CA LYS A 97 -0.55 14.37 -5.62
C LYS A 97 -0.61 12.92 -5.17
N GLU A 98 -1.79 12.30 -5.29
CA GLU A 98 -1.97 10.89 -4.93
C GLU A 98 -2.72 10.12 -6.02
N TRP A 99 -2.31 8.87 -6.24
CA TRP A 99 -2.86 7.96 -7.23
C TRP A 99 -3.61 6.81 -6.55
N TYR A 100 -4.79 6.51 -7.08
CA TYR A 100 -5.68 5.50 -6.55
C TYR A 100 -6.27 4.65 -7.68
N LYS A 101 -6.42 3.35 -7.40
CA LYS A 101 -7.12 2.38 -8.24
C LYS A 101 -8.22 1.73 -7.41
N ASP A 102 -9.47 1.88 -7.83
CA ASP A 102 -10.66 1.36 -7.14
C ASP A 102 -10.71 1.66 -5.63
N GLY A 103 -10.31 2.88 -5.26
CA GLY A 103 -10.34 3.37 -3.87
C GLY A 103 -9.11 3.01 -3.04
N LEU A 104 -8.16 2.26 -3.58
CA LEU A 104 -6.91 1.89 -2.90
C LEU A 104 -5.74 2.70 -3.49
N LYS A 105 -4.87 3.25 -2.63
CA LYS A 105 -3.62 3.87 -3.09
C LYS A 105 -2.80 2.85 -3.88
N HIS A 106 -2.49 3.18 -5.13
CA HIS A 106 -1.77 2.29 -6.04
C HIS A 106 -1.43 3.05 -7.34
N ARG A 107 -0.27 2.74 -7.92
CA ARG A 107 0.14 3.23 -9.24
C ARG A 107 1.02 2.18 -9.93
N GLU A 108 0.80 2.00 -11.23
CA GLU A 108 1.51 1.01 -12.05
C GLU A 108 2.91 1.49 -12.46
N ASN A 109 3.73 0.62 -13.05
CA ASN A 109 5.04 0.93 -13.65
C ASN A 109 6.12 1.47 -12.69
N ASP A 110 6.16 0.99 -11.43
CA ASP A 110 7.11 1.44 -10.38
C ASP A 110 7.10 2.96 -10.16
N LEU A 111 5.96 3.61 -10.42
CA LEU A 111 5.76 5.03 -10.16
C LEU A 111 5.20 5.22 -8.74
N PRO A 112 5.61 6.30 -8.04
CA PRO A 112 5.10 6.57 -6.70
C PRO A 112 3.61 6.92 -6.74
N ALA A 113 2.87 6.35 -5.80
CA ALA A 113 1.45 6.57 -5.58
C ALA A 113 1.17 7.85 -4.76
N VAL A 114 2.18 8.42 -4.11
CA VAL A 114 2.14 9.75 -3.48
C VAL A 114 3.38 10.52 -3.91
N ILE A 115 3.21 11.78 -4.32
CA ILE A 115 4.31 12.69 -4.63
C ILE A 115 4.03 14.04 -3.98
N ASN A 116 5.03 14.61 -3.33
CA ASN A 116 5.11 16.05 -3.05
C ASN A 116 6.47 16.58 -3.49
N ASP A 117 6.49 17.26 -4.63
CA ASP A 117 7.73 17.78 -5.24
C ASP A 117 8.37 18.89 -4.40
N PHE A 118 7.59 19.69 -3.64
CA PHE A 118 8.13 20.80 -2.82
C PHE A 118 9.04 20.33 -1.70
N ILE A 119 8.74 19.17 -1.12
CA ILE A 119 9.53 18.56 -0.04
C ILE A 119 10.35 17.36 -0.53
N ASN A 120 10.41 17.11 -1.84
CA ASN A 120 11.07 15.95 -2.45
C ASN A 120 10.64 14.61 -1.81
N TYR A 121 9.33 14.42 -1.66
CA TYR A 121 8.77 13.26 -0.98
C TYR A 121 8.00 12.36 -1.94
N LYS A 122 8.24 11.04 -1.85
CA LYS A 122 7.61 10.03 -2.69
C LYS A 122 7.25 8.80 -1.87
N GLU A 123 6.05 8.25 -2.07
CA GLU A 123 5.61 6.98 -1.49
C GLU A 123 5.11 6.02 -2.58
N TRP A 124 5.41 4.74 -2.44
CA TRP A 124 4.94 3.65 -3.30
C TRP A 124 3.96 2.77 -2.54
N HIS A 125 2.84 2.46 -3.21
CA HIS A 125 1.79 1.62 -2.64
C HIS A 125 1.36 0.54 -3.63
N PHE A 126 1.05 -0.64 -3.09
CA PHE A 126 0.39 -1.72 -3.81
C PHE A 126 -0.88 -2.14 -3.09
N LYS A 127 -2.03 -2.00 -3.77
CA LYS A 127 -3.36 -2.32 -3.22
C LYS A 127 -3.61 -1.71 -1.83
N GLY A 128 -3.19 -0.46 -1.63
CA GLY A 128 -3.37 0.29 -0.39
C GLY A 128 -2.23 0.16 0.62
N PHE A 129 -1.39 -0.86 0.54
CA PHE A 129 -0.27 -1.04 1.46
C PHE A 129 0.99 -0.34 0.95
N LEU A 130 1.80 0.23 1.85
CA LEU A 130 3.16 0.64 1.52
C LEU A 130 3.94 -0.58 1.03
N HIS A 131 4.46 -0.51 -0.18
CA HIS A 131 5.11 -1.64 -0.82
C HIS A 131 5.89 -1.17 -2.05
N ARG A 132 7.09 -1.70 -2.23
CA ARG A 132 7.83 -1.53 -3.48
C ARG A 132 8.74 -2.74 -3.74
N ASP A 133 8.64 -3.30 -4.94
CA ASP A 133 9.46 -4.43 -5.37
C ASP A 133 10.92 -4.03 -5.65
N ASN A 134 11.77 -5.02 -5.90
CA ASN A 134 13.16 -4.84 -6.35
C ASN A 134 14.12 -4.16 -5.36
N HIS A 135 13.95 -4.40 -4.06
CA HIS A 135 14.80 -3.82 -3.01
C HIS A 135 14.87 -2.30 -3.05
N LYS A 136 13.82 -1.66 -3.56
CA LYS A 136 13.71 -0.21 -3.64
C LYS A 136 12.94 0.32 -2.44
N PRO A 137 13.27 1.52 -1.95
CA PRO A 137 12.54 2.12 -0.85
C PRO A 137 11.12 2.50 -1.28
N ALA A 138 10.13 2.11 -0.47
CA ALA A 138 8.73 2.47 -0.67
C ALA A 138 8.40 3.87 -0.12
N ILE A 139 9.28 4.47 0.69
CA ILE A 139 9.23 5.89 1.05
C ILE A 139 10.59 6.51 0.81
N VAL A 140 10.62 7.62 0.08
CA VAL A 140 11.84 8.39 -0.19
C VAL A 140 11.57 9.85 0.14
N SER A 141 12.44 10.44 0.96
CA SER A 141 12.50 11.89 1.21
C SER A 141 13.93 12.40 1.02
N LYS A 142 14.18 13.69 1.31
CA LYS A 142 15.55 14.26 1.33
C LYS A 142 16.48 13.59 2.33
N THR A 143 15.95 13.02 3.41
CA THR A 143 16.73 12.60 4.59
C THR A 143 16.62 11.12 4.89
N GLN A 144 15.65 10.41 4.30
CA GLN A 144 15.37 9.02 4.63
C GLN A 144 14.88 8.22 3.43
N GLU A 145 15.29 6.96 3.43
CA GLU A 145 14.72 5.90 2.63
C GLU A 145 14.12 4.86 3.59
N GLN A 146 12.89 4.42 3.33
CA GLN A 146 12.26 3.33 4.08
C GLN A 146 11.80 2.24 3.13
N PHE A 147 12.03 1.01 3.52
CA PHE A 147 11.73 -0.16 2.71
C PHE A 147 10.52 -0.89 3.29
N TRP A 148 9.57 -1.20 2.42
CA TRP A 148 8.29 -1.79 2.84
C TRP A 148 7.85 -2.87 1.86
N PHE A 149 7.29 -3.96 2.39
CA PHE A 149 6.68 -5.02 1.62
C PHE A 149 5.32 -5.38 2.21
N LYS A 150 4.25 -5.16 1.43
CA LYS A 150 2.86 -5.47 1.84
C LYS A 150 2.47 -4.85 3.18
N GLY A 151 2.95 -3.63 3.44
CA GLY A 151 2.62 -2.86 4.64
C GLY A 151 3.53 -3.12 5.83
N GLN A 152 4.56 -3.97 5.70
CA GLN A 152 5.53 -4.24 6.75
C GLN A 152 6.88 -3.65 6.39
N ARG A 153 7.53 -3.00 7.36
CA ARG A 153 8.80 -2.28 7.18
C ARG A 153 9.96 -3.25 7.41
N TYR A 154 10.96 -3.20 6.54
CA TYR A 154 12.20 -3.95 6.71
C TYR A 154 13.42 -3.03 6.50
N LEU A 155 14.60 -3.47 6.93
CA LEU A 155 15.85 -2.76 6.67
C LEU A 155 16.59 -3.34 5.48
N LYS A 156 17.20 -2.46 4.71
CA LYS A 156 18.24 -2.82 3.75
C LYS A 156 19.58 -2.77 4.48
N VAL A 157 20.19 -3.92 4.74
CA VAL A 157 21.56 -3.99 5.24
C VAL A 157 22.50 -3.89 4.03
N GLU A 158 23.46 -2.97 4.05
CA GLU A 158 24.44 -2.84 2.97
C GLU A 158 25.36 -4.08 2.94
N ASN A 159 25.62 -4.59 1.73
CA ASN A 159 26.39 -5.80 1.39
C ASN A 159 25.63 -7.13 1.59
N GLN A 160 25.20 -7.75 0.47
CA GLN A 160 24.41 -8.99 0.35
C GLN A 160 25.04 -10.29 0.92
N THR A 161 25.78 -10.22 2.01
CA THR A 161 26.36 -11.36 2.73
C THR A 161 26.51 -10.97 4.20
N PHE A 162 25.73 -11.60 5.09
CA PHE A 162 26.05 -11.55 6.51
C PHE A 162 27.28 -12.43 6.72
N HIS A 163 28.45 -11.81 6.83
CA HIS A 163 29.49 -12.41 7.67
C HIS A 163 28.88 -12.58 9.05
N THR A 164 28.90 -13.82 9.54
CA THR A 164 28.45 -14.20 10.88
C THR A 164 29.03 -13.24 11.90
N VAL A 165 28.19 -12.39 12.51
CA VAL A 165 28.65 -11.46 13.54
C VAL A 165 28.90 -12.24 14.82
N GLN A 166 30.15 -12.65 15.03
CA GLN A 166 30.72 -12.77 16.38
C GLN A 166 31.19 -11.38 16.82
N ASP A 167 30.28 -10.43 17.05
CA ASP A 167 30.40 -9.43 18.10
C ASP A 167 29.13 -8.58 18.17
N ARG A 168 28.36 -8.73 19.24
CA ARG A 168 27.13 -7.96 19.49
C ARG A 168 27.40 -6.56 20.08
N SER A 169 28.63 -6.07 20.07
CA SER A 169 29.02 -4.82 20.75
C SER A 169 28.66 -3.51 20.02
N ILE A 170 28.07 -3.54 18.80
CA ILE A 170 27.85 -2.30 17.99
C ILE A 170 26.39 -2.08 17.58
N ILE A 171 25.42 -2.75 18.21
CA ILE A 171 24.01 -2.38 18.03
C ILE A 171 23.42 -2.04 19.38
N LYS A 172 23.04 -0.77 19.57
CA LYS A 172 22.26 -0.39 20.75
C LYS A 172 20.98 -1.22 20.74
N GLU A 173 20.80 -2.03 21.77
CA GLU A 173 19.68 -2.97 21.98
C GLU A 173 18.29 -2.37 21.68
N CYS A 174 18.11 -1.05 21.79
CA CYS A 174 16.81 -0.40 21.60
C CYS A 174 16.34 -0.17 20.15
N ASP A 175 17.18 -0.34 19.12
CA ASP A 175 16.78 -0.02 17.73
C ASP A 175 16.41 -1.25 16.87
N LEU A 176 16.55 -2.48 17.41
CA LEU A 176 16.40 -3.75 16.67
C LEU A 176 15.09 -4.52 16.91
N GLU A 177 14.30 -4.14 17.91
CA GLU A 177 13.24 -5.00 18.47
C GLU A 177 12.03 -5.26 17.55
N PHE A 178 11.92 -4.57 16.41
CA PHE A 178 10.80 -4.70 15.45
C PHE A 178 11.25 -4.86 13.99
N LEU A 179 12.47 -5.35 13.75
CA LEU A 179 13.07 -5.39 12.42
C LEU A 179 13.16 -6.81 11.90
N GLU A 180 12.29 -7.10 10.95
CA GLU A 180 12.12 -8.42 10.36
C GLU A 180 12.94 -8.60 9.08
N LEU A 181 13.50 -9.81 8.89
CA LEU A 181 14.19 -10.21 7.67
C LEU A 181 13.18 -10.40 6.53
N HIS A 182 13.53 -9.94 5.32
CA HIS A 182 12.68 -10.11 4.15
C HIS A 182 13.51 -10.29 2.87
N SER A 183 13.38 -11.47 2.26
CA SER A 183 13.90 -11.80 0.93
C SER A 183 13.09 -11.12 -0.15
N ILE A 184 13.76 -10.49 -1.11
CA ILE A 184 13.11 -9.76 -2.20
C ILE A 184 13.71 -10.25 -3.51
N ASN A 185 12.89 -10.32 -4.57
CA ASN A 185 13.31 -10.81 -5.89
C ASN A 185 14.00 -12.19 -5.88
N ASN A 186 13.61 -13.06 -4.96
CA ASN A 186 14.23 -14.39 -4.79
C ASN A 186 15.72 -14.36 -4.36
N GLU A 187 16.23 -13.21 -3.92
CA GLU A 187 17.55 -13.10 -3.29
C GLU A 187 17.46 -13.54 -1.83
N PRO A 188 18.49 -14.25 -1.32
CA PRO A 188 18.53 -14.65 0.08
C PRO A 188 18.60 -13.40 0.97
N SER A 189 17.88 -13.43 2.07
CA SER A 189 18.00 -12.38 3.09
C SER A 189 19.24 -12.58 3.95
N ILE A 190 19.81 -13.79 3.99
CA ILE A 190 21.08 -14.11 4.67
C ILE A 190 21.93 -15.01 3.78
N VAL A 191 23.23 -14.71 3.69
CA VAL A 191 24.25 -15.59 3.13
C VAL A 191 25.39 -15.67 4.14
N TYR A 192 25.65 -16.86 4.66
CA TYR A 192 26.72 -17.14 5.63
C TYR A 192 28.07 -17.31 4.93
N GLU A 193 29.17 -17.16 5.68
CA GLU A 193 30.54 -17.31 5.18
C GLU A 193 30.82 -18.67 4.53
N ASN A 194 30.20 -19.73 5.05
CA ASN A 194 30.35 -21.08 4.51
C ASN A 194 29.60 -21.27 3.18
N GLY A 195 28.79 -20.31 2.74
CA GLY A 195 27.98 -20.39 1.53
C GLY A 195 26.52 -20.81 1.74
N THR A 196 26.11 -21.12 2.98
CA THR A 196 24.69 -21.37 3.32
C THR A 196 23.87 -20.10 3.08
N LYS A 197 22.65 -20.27 2.59
CA LYS A 197 21.74 -19.17 2.23
C LYS A 197 20.38 -19.39 2.86
N GLU A 198 19.77 -18.31 3.33
CA GLU A 198 18.41 -18.34 3.89
C GLU A 198 17.53 -17.27 3.26
N TRP A 199 16.25 -17.63 3.10
CA TRP A 199 15.21 -16.77 2.60
C TRP A 199 14.11 -16.60 3.64
N HIS A 200 13.79 -15.35 3.92
CA HIS A 200 12.80 -14.99 4.93
C HIS A 200 11.66 -14.16 4.34
N CYS A 201 10.50 -14.21 4.96
CA CYS A 201 9.40 -13.30 4.73
C CYS A 201 8.93 -12.84 6.11
N LEU A 202 9.21 -11.59 6.45
CA LEU A 202 8.69 -10.99 7.69
C LEU A 202 9.26 -11.71 8.93
N GLY A 203 10.57 -11.93 8.90
CA GLY A 203 11.32 -12.57 9.99
C GLY A 203 11.28 -14.10 9.96
N ASP A 204 10.30 -14.70 9.28
CA ASP A 204 10.12 -16.14 9.22
C ASP A 204 10.77 -16.76 7.98
N LEU A 205 11.36 -17.95 8.11
CA LEU A 205 11.82 -18.73 6.95
C LEU A 205 10.66 -18.97 5.98
N HIS A 206 10.82 -18.51 4.74
CA HIS A 206 9.79 -18.61 3.72
C HIS A 206 10.40 -18.47 2.32
N ARG A 207 10.06 -19.39 1.43
CA ARG A 207 10.33 -19.22 0.01
C ARG A 207 9.36 -20.03 -0.83
N ASP A 208 8.57 -19.36 -1.66
CA ASP A 208 7.55 -20.04 -2.45
C ASP A 208 8.18 -20.93 -3.54
N GLY A 209 7.86 -22.23 -3.49
CA GLY A 209 8.26 -23.24 -4.48
C GLY A 209 9.75 -23.63 -4.47
N ASN A 210 10.58 -22.97 -3.65
CA ASN A 210 12.03 -23.16 -3.61
C ASN A 210 12.48 -23.37 -2.16
N PRO A 211 13.68 -23.92 -1.91
CA PRO A 211 14.15 -24.09 -0.54
C PRO A 211 14.41 -22.73 0.12
N ALA A 212 13.86 -22.55 1.31
CA ALA A 212 14.09 -21.37 2.13
C ALA A 212 15.42 -21.44 2.90
N VAL A 213 16.03 -22.62 3.01
CA VAL A 213 17.42 -22.80 3.46
C VAL A 213 18.13 -23.66 2.43
N VAL A 214 19.29 -23.21 1.97
CA VAL A 214 20.20 -23.98 1.11
C VAL A 214 21.56 -23.99 1.78
N TYR A 215 21.97 -25.16 2.26
CA TYR A 215 23.26 -25.34 2.91
C TYR A 215 24.40 -25.40 1.90
N SER A 216 25.60 -25.07 2.36
CA SER A 216 26.81 -25.08 1.52
C SER A 216 27.18 -26.44 0.94
N ASN A 217 26.76 -27.52 1.60
CA ASN A 217 26.95 -28.91 1.13
C ASN A 217 25.89 -29.36 0.11
N GLY A 218 24.94 -28.49 -0.26
CA GLY A 218 23.84 -28.79 -1.20
C GLY A 218 22.56 -29.30 -0.54
N ASP A 219 22.57 -29.57 0.77
CA ASP A 219 21.36 -29.89 1.52
C ASP A 219 20.39 -28.72 1.50
N CYS A 220 19.09 -28.99 1.63
CA CYS A 220 18.11 -27.91 1.59
C CYS A 220 16.83 -28.18 2.40
N GLU A 221 16.21 -27.09 2.85
CA GLU A 221 14.93 -27.11 3.55
C GLU A 221 13.93 -26.16 2.92
N TYR A 222 12.68 -26.61 2.84
CA TYR A 222 11.55 -25.87 2.30
C TYR A 222 10.67 -25.41 3.46
N TRP A 223 10.46 -24.11 3.52
CA TRP A 223 9.67 -23.45 4.55
C TRP A 223 8.66 -22.50 3.93
N ARG A 224 7.48 -22.41 4.55
CA ARG A 224 6.41 -21.48 4.22
C ARG A 224 5.88 -20.89 5.53
N VAL A 225 6.03 -19.57 5.70
CA VAL A 225 5.60 -18.81 6.89
C VAL A 225 6.11 -19.45 8.18
N GLY A 226 7.43 -19.71 8.25
CA GLY A 226 8.09 -20.22 9.46
C GLY A 226 7.83 -21.70 9.75
N LEU A 227 7.09 -22.40 8.88
CA LEU A 227 6.79 -23.82 9.03
C LEU A 227 7.42 -24.62 7.88
N ARG A 228 8.10 -25.73 8.22
CA ARG A 228 8.55 -26.70 7.22
C ARG A 228 7.37 -27.19 6.39
N HIS A 229 7.45 -27.01 5.08
CA HIS A 229 6.32 -27.26 4.20
C HIS A 229 6.78 -27.45 2.76
N ARG A 230 6.30 -28.51 2.12
CA ARG A 230 6.36 -28.69 0.66
C ARG A 230 5.17 -29.52 0.19
N ASP A 231 4.49 -29.06 -0.86
CA ASP A 231 3.30 -29.74 -1.38
C ASP A 231 3.65 -30.97 -2.25
N ASP A 232 4.70 -30.87 -3.08
CA ASP A 232 5.01 -31.85 -4.13
C ASP A 232 6.37 -32.55 -3.94
N GLY A 233 6.82 -32.75 -2.69
CA GLY A 233 8.09 -33.43 -2.42
C GLY A 233 8.56 -33.33 -0.97
N PRO A 234 9.80 -33.77 -0.68
CA PRO A 234 10.35 -33.69 0.66
C PRO A 234 10.64 -32.25 1.06
N ALA A 235 10.23 -31.86 2.26
CA ALA A 235 10.49 -30.54 2.81
C ALA A 235 11.91 -30.40 3.36
N ILE A 236 12.60 -31.51 3.64
CA ILE A 236 14.02 -31.53 4.03
C ILE A 236 14.74 -32.57 3.18
N ILE A 237 15.90 -32.21 2.65
CA ILE A 237 16.79 -33.11 1.91
C ILE A 237 18.18 -32.95 2.51
N TYR A 238 18.67 -34.01 3.17
CA TYR A 238 20.01 -34.09 3.77
C TYR A 238 20.75 -35.29 3.18
N GLY A 239 21.64 -35.05 2.21
CA GLY A 239 22.19 -36.10 1.36
C GLY A 239 21.07 -36.94 0.73
N ASP A 240 21.10 -38.25 0.96
CA ASP A 240 20.06 -39.17 0.47
C ASP A 240 18.82 -39.26 1.38
N LYS A 241 18.83 -38.61 2.55
CA LYS A 241 17.71 -38.65 3.49
C LYS A 241 16.69 -37.58 3.14
N GLN A 242 15.42 -38.00 3.11
CA GLN A 242 14.29 -37.14 2.75
C GLN A 242 13.24 -37.15 3.86
N TYR A 243 12.74 -35.97 4.21
CA TYR A 243 11.66 -35.83 5.20
C TYR A 243 10.54 -34.97 4.64
N TYR A 244 9.31 -35.45 4.80
CA TYR A 244 8.12 -34.84 4.24
C TYR A 244 7.38 -34.09 5.35
N PHE A 245 7.14 -32.79 5.12
CA PHE A 245 6.38 -31.95 6.04
C PHE A 245 5.35 -31.14 5.28
N LYS A 246 4.17 -30.99 5.89
CA LYS A 246 3.13 -30.09 5.43
C LYS A 246 2.65 -29.23 6.60
N TRP A 247 2.96 -27.94 6.55
CA TRP A 247 2.59 -26.97 7.59
C TRP A 247 3.13 -27.36 8.97
N GLY A 248 4.42 -27.73 9.03
CA GLY A 248 5.13 -28.10 10.25
C GLY A 248 4.82 -29.50 10.79
N LYS A 249 3.87 -30.23 10.19
CA LYS A 249 3.53 -31.60 10.57
C LYS A 249 4.22 -32.60 9.65
N ILE A 250 4.73 -33.69 10.23
CA ILE A 250 5.27 -34.82 9.46
C ILE A 250 4.14 -35.39 8.60
N ASN A 251 4.38 -35.47 7.31
CA ASN A 251 3.49 -36.12 6.36
C ASN A 251 4.08 -37.52 6.10
N GLY A 252 3.49 -38.54 6.72
CA GLY A 252 3.94 -39.93 6.64
C GLY A 252 3.52 -40.63 5.37
#